data_AF-A0A535L3R5-F1
#
_entry.id   AF-A0A535L3R5-F1
#
_cell.length_a   1.000
_cell.length_b   1.000
_cell.length_c   1.000
_cell.angle_alpha   90.00
_cell.angle_beta   90.00
_cell.angle_gamma   90.00
#
_symmetry.space_group_name_H-M   'P 1'
#
loop_
_entity.id
_entity.type
_entity.pdbx_description
1 polymer ?
#
loop_
_entity_poly.entity_id
_entity_poly.type
_entity_poly.pdbx_seq_one_letter_code
_entity_poly.pdbx_strand_id
1 'polypeptide(L)'
;LVADLLVSTSALNATVHVATLYHGLRTDAALPAARVMKRLAAETQEGFGNFRFAMLACVEPGCPFFPSAYHSGPDSLAIGLQGAGIVAEALRTLRGDETSPLDLVQISEVVKTAVIEQAKPVVDRAQEIAPAHGLIFGGIDLSPAPLGEESIVDAMELCGYGSVGTPGTLAVAAAITSALKNTGLPGCGYCGLMLPVLEDAALGRRWEAGYVNAHQLLLYSAVCGTGLDTLPLSGDVSAEEVAHLLLDVATLALRLNKPLSARLFPVPGKRSGDRTSFTSPYLTNTLVG
;
A
#
# COMPACT_ATOMS: atom_id res chain seq x y z
N LEU A 1 8.95 12.96 20.26
CA LEU A 1 10.23 12.58 19.65
C LEU A 1 10.11 12.24 18.16
N VAL A 2 9.36 11.20 17.76
CA VAL A 2 9.25 10.82 16.32
C VAL A 2 8.70 11.94 15.44
N ALA A 3 7.61 12.59 15.86
CA ALA A 3 7.05 13.73 15.13
C ALA A 3 8.06 14.89 15.04
N ASP A 4 8.77 15.21 16.13
CA ASP A 4 9.77 16.29 16.14
C ASP A 4 10.89 16.04 15.11
N LEU A 5 11.36 14.79 15.02
CA LEU A 5 12.36 14.38 14.02
C LEU A 5 11.82 14.57 12.60
N LEU A 6 10.64 14.02 12.31
CA LEU A 6 10.07 14.10 10.96
C LEU A 6 9.67 15.52 10.56
N VAL A 7 9.26 16.38 11.49
CA VAL A 7 8.98 17.81 11.20
C VAL A 7 10.26 18.54 10.83
N SER A 8 11.38 18.23 11.50
CA SER A 8 12.65 18.95 11.33
C SER A 8 13.41 18.66 10.04
N THR A 9 13.07 17.60 9.30
CA THR A 9 13.79 17.18 8.09
C THR A 9 12.88 16.46 7.12
N SER A 10 13.14 16.59 5.82
CA SER A 10 12.47 15.81 4.75
C SER A 10 13.18 14.50 4.41
N ALA A 11 14.39 14.26 4.94
CA ALA A 11 15.25 13.15 4.55
C ALA A 11 14.95 11.83 5.28
N LEU A 12 14.13 11.85 6.32
CA LEU A 12 13.83 10.69 7.17
C LEU A 12 12.41 10.18 6.96
N ASN A 13 12.28 8.87 7.03
CA ASN A 13 11.03 8.15 7.20
C ASN A 13 11.04 7.49 8.59
N ALA A 14 9.87 7.32 9.19
CA ALA A 14 9.76 6.61 10.46
C ALA A 14 8.51 5.75 10.51
N THR A 15 8.55 4.75 11.37
CA THR A 15 7.44 3.83 11.52
C THR A 15 7.28 3.37 12.97
N VAL A 16 6.09 2.88 13.30
CA VAL A 16 5.80 2.28 14.61
C VAL A 16 5.03 0.99 14.42
N HIS A 17 5.48 -0.08 15.08
CA HIS A 17 4.72 -1.32 15.13
C HIS A 17 3.64 -1.24 16.21
N VAL A 18 2.37 -1.38 15.82
CA VAL A 18 1.26 -1.56 16.77
C VAL A 18 0.96 -3.04 16.98
N ALA A 19 1.33 -3.91 16.03
CA ALA A 19 1.25 -5.35 16.21
C ALA A 19 2.45 -6.08 15.58
N THR A 20 2.82 -7.21 16.19
CA THR A 20 3.77 -8.17 15.64
C THR A 20 3.25 -9.58 15.89
N LEU A 21 3.66 -10.56 15.09
CA LEU A 21 3.24 -11.95 15.31
C LEU A 21 3.74 -12.51 16.65
N TYR A 22 4.90 -12.05 17.10
CA TYR A 22 5.51 -12.51 18.36
C TYR A 22 4.86 -11.88 19.60
N HIS A 23 4.58 -10.57 19.58
CA HIS A 23 4.05 -9.85 20.75
C HIS A 23 2.54 -9.60 20.72
N GLY A 24 1.85 -9.96 19.63
CA GLY A 24 0.44 -9.67 19.44
C GLY A 24 0.16 -8.16 19.29
N LEU A 25 -1.07 -7.76 19.63
CA LEU A 25 -1.56 -6.39 19.53
C LEU A 25 -1.14 -5.56 20.75
N ARG A 26 -0.53 -4.39 20.52
CA ARG A 26 -0.20 -3.40 21.55
C ARG A 26 -1.18 -2.22 21.46
N THR A 27 -2.31 -2.35 22.15
CA THR A 27 -3.40 -1.38 22.07
C THR A 27 -3.00 0.02 22.55
N ASP A 28 -2.13 0.10 23.55
CA ASP A 28 -1.57 1.32 24.12
C ASP A 28 -0.67 2.10 23.14
N ALA A 29 -0.13 1.45 22.12
CA ALA A 29 0.69 2.09 21.08
C ALA A 29 -0.13 2.85 20.02
N ALA A 30 -1.43 2.56 19.87
CA ALA A 30 -2.26 3.13 18.81
C ALA A 30 -2.49 4.64 18.99
N LEU A 31 -2.83 5.10 20.20
CA LEU A 31 -3.09 6.52 20.45
C LEU A 31 -1.83 7.40 20.31
N PRO A 32 -0.65 7.01 20.83
CA PRO A 32 0.60 7.70 20.51
C PRO A 32 0.91 7.76 19.02
N ALA A 33 0.70 6.68 18.27
CA ALA A 33 0.91 6.66 16.81
C ALA A 33 -0.03 7.63 16.08
N ALA A 34 -1.32 7.65 16.46
CA ALA A 34 -2.30 8.60 15.95
C ALA A 34 -1.93 10.06 16.25
N ARG A 35 -1.43 10.33 17.46
CA ARG A 35 -0.93 11.66 17.83
C ARG A 35 0.26 12.10 16.99
N VAL A 36 1.15 11.18 16.60
CA VAL A 36 2.21 11.49 15.62
C VAL A 36 1.60 11.92 14.29
N MET A 37 0.61 11.18 13.75
CA MET A 37 -0.05 11.54 12.49
C MET A 37 -0.74 12.92 12.55
N LYS A 38 -1.41 13.23 13.67
CA LYS A 38 -2.04 14.53 13.91
C LYS A 38 -1.02 15.66 14.00
N ARG A 39 0.12 15.44 14.66
CA ARG A 39 1.20 16.43 14.72
C ARG A 39 1.83 16.65 13.35
N LEU A 40 2.10 15.60 12.59
CA LEU A 40 2.65 15.71 11.23
C LEU A 40 1.68 16.46 10.32
N ALA A 41 0.38 16.21 10.44
CA ALA A 41 -0.64 17.00 9.74
C ALA A 41 -0.50 18.49 10.09
N ALA A 42 -0.51 18.84 11.38
CA ALA A 42 -0.51 20.23 11.84
C ALA A 42 0.81 20.99 11.61
N GLU A 43 1.95 20.30 11.67
CA GLU A 43 3.28 20.92 11.77
C GLU A 43 4.10 20.83 10.46
N THR A 44 3.55 20.23 9.39
CA THR A 44 4.23 20.16 8.09
C THR A 44 3.38 20.75 6.98
N GLN A 45 4.03 21.23 5.91
CA GLN A 45 3.34 21.80 4.76
C GLN A 45 2.33 20.79 4.20
N GLU A 46 1.06 21.22 4.09
CA GLU A 46 -0.06 20.41 3.60
C GLU A 46 -0.28 19.11 4.39
N GLY A 47 0.37 18.91 5.54
CA GLY A 47 0.38 17.65 6.27
C GLY A 47 1.27 16.55 5.65
N PHE A 48 2.15 16.91 4.71
CA PHE A 48 2.99 15.98 3.94
C PHE A 48 3.93 15.11 4.79
N GLY A 49 4.20 15.47 6.05
CA GLY A 49 4.93 14.64 6.99
C GLY A 49 4.33 13.23 7.14
N ASN A 50 3.01 13.08 6.99
CA ASN A 50 2.33 11.78 7.01
C ASN A 50 2.74 10.86 5.84
N PHE A 51 3.26 11.39 4.73
CA PHE A 51 3.80 10.57 3.65
C PHE A 51 5.00 9.73 4.10
N ARG A 52 5.72 10.22 5.13
CA ARG A 52 6.96 9.67 5.67
C ARG A 52 6.76 8.92 7.00
N PHE A 53 5.51 8.67 7.38
CA PHE A 53 5.17 7.94 8.60
C PHE A 53 4.10 6.88 8.35
N ALA A 54 4.30 5.67 8.87
CA ALA A 54 3.27 4.64 8.87
C ALA A 54 3.24 3.86 10.19
N MET A 55 2.04 3.40 10.55
CA MET A 55 1.88 2.32 11.50
C MET A 55 2.05 0.98 10.79
N LEU A 56 2.73 0.03 11.41
CA LEU A 56 2.91 -1.34 10.90
C LEU A 56 2.28 -2.37 11.83
N ALA A 57 1.76 -3.41 11.20
CA ALA A 57 1.28 -4.61 11.86
C ALA A 57 1.80 -5.83 11.09
N CYS A 58 2.58 -6.67 11.76
CA CYS A 58 3.13 -7.91 11.20
C CYS A 58 3.99 -7.71 9.93
N VAL A 59 4.56 -6.52 9.74
CA VAL A 59 5.53 -6.24 8.67
C VAL A 59 6.91 -6.64 9.15
N GLU A 60 7.51 -7.65 8.52
CA GLU A 60 8.86 -8.12 8.84
C GLU A 60 9.94 -7.14 8.32
N PRO A 61 11.16 -7.17 8.89
CA PRO A 61 12.28 -6.39 8.37
C PRO A 61 12.60 -6.74 6.92
N GLY A 62 13.17 -5.79 6.18
CA GLY A 62 13.56 -6.00 4.78
C GLY A 62 12.46 -5.69 3.75
N CYS A 63 11.31 -5.16 4.16
CA CYS A 63 10.37 -4.53 3.22
C CYS A 63 11.06 -3.33 2.53
N PRO A 64 11.02 -3.22 1.19
CA PRO A 64 11.73 -2.15 0.46
C PRO A 64 10.91 -0.85 0.33
N PHE A 65 9.64 -0.85 0.75
CA PHE A 65 8.74 0.30 0.56
C PHE A 65 8.75 1.26 1.75
N PHE A 66 9.01 2.54 1.48
CA PHE A 66 8.91 3.58 2.51
C PHE A 66 7.44 3.98 2.77
N PRO A 67 7.12 4.39 4.01
CA PRO A 67 7.99 4.49 5.18
C PRO A 67 8.10 3.17 6.00
N SER A 68 7.61 2.06 5.44
CA SER A 68 7.61 0.74 6.11
C SER A 68 8.97 0.06 6.15
N ALA A 69 9.93 0.53 5.35
CA ALA A 69 11.26 -0.06 5.25
C ALA A 69 12.05 0.13 6.56
N TYR A 70 12.51 -0.99 7.12
CA TYR A 70 13.45 -1.02 8.23
C TYR A 70 14.31 -2.29 8.14
N HIS A 71 15.46 -2.25 8.80
CA HIS A 71 16.45 -3.31 8.78
C HIS A 71 16.61 -3.95 10.16
N SER A 72 16.76 -5.27 10.16
CA SER A 72 17.17 -6.06 11.32
C SER A 72 17.82 -7.35 10.83
N GLY A 73 18.99 -7.69 11.37
CA GLY A 73 19.72 -8.89 11.00
C GLY A 73 20.98 -8.60 10.16
N PRO A 74 21.38 -9.51 9.27
CA PRO A 74 22.58 -9.36 8.44
C PRO A 74 22.38 -8.37 7.29
N ASP A 75 23.44 -7.67 6.90
CA ASP A 75 23.45 -6.72 5.79
C ASP A 75 22.83 -7.33 4.51
N SER A 76 21.82 -6.65 3.96
CA SER A 76 20.99 -7.21 2.90
C SER A 76 20.53 -6.17 1.88
N LEU A 77 20.21 -6.67 0.68
CA LEU A 77 19.61 -5.93 -0.42
C LEU A 77 18.19 -6.47 -0.66
N ALA A 78 17.18 -5.61 -0.52
CA ALA A 78 15.80 -5.90 -0.94
C ALA A 78 15.38 -4.92 -2.04
N ILE A 79 14.51 -5.37 -2.94
CA ILE A 79 14.09 -4.58 -4.11
C ILE A 79 12.57 -4.49 -4.13
N GLY A 80 12.03 -3.28 -4.31
CA GLY A 80 10.62 -3.06 -4.62
C GLY A 80 10.49 -2.50 -6.04
N LEU A 81 9.46 -2.91 -6.76
CA LEU A 81 9.17 -2.39 -8.11
C LEU A 81 7.88 -1.59 -8.13
N GLN A 82 7.84 -0.54 -8.94
CA GLN A 82 6.59 0.03 -9.42
C GLN A 82 6.08 -0.89 -10.54
N GLY A 83 4.92 -1.52 -10.33
CA GLY A 83 4.47 -2.64 -11.16
C GLY A 83 3.04 -2.53 -11.67
N ALA A 84 2.35 -1.41 -11.45
CA ALA A 84 0.95 -1.24 -11.87
C ALA A 84 0.78 -1.37 -13.39
N GLY A 85 1.69 -0.80 -14.18
CA GLY A 85 1.69 -0.88 -15.64
C GLY A 85 1.89 -2.31 -16.17
N ILE A 86 2.68 -3.13 -15.49
CA ILE A 86 2.88 -4.56 -15.86
C ILE A 86 1.55 -5.30 -15.75
N VAL A 87 0.83 -5.10 -14.64
CA VAL A 87 -0.49 -5.73 -14.42
C VAL A 87 -1.50 -5.19 -15.43
N ALA A 88 -1.52 -3.88 -15.66
CA ALA A 88 -2.44 -3.24 -16.60
C ALA A 88 -2.26 -3.77 -18.03
N GLU A 89 -1.02 -3.90 -18.50
CA GLU A 89 -0.73 -4.38 -19.86
C GLU A 89 -1.08 -5.86 -20.03
N ALA A 90 -0.75 -6.69 -19.03
CA ALA A 90 -1.10 -8.11 -19.04
C ALA A 90 -2.63 -8.31 -19.13
N LEU A 91 -3.39 -7.55 -18.35
CA LEU A 91 -4.86 -7.62 -18.35
C LEU A 91 -5.49 -7.00 -19.59
N ARG A 92 -4.88 -5.94 -20.16
CA ARG A 92 -5.32 -5.35 -21.43
C ARG A 92 -5.17 -6.34 -22.58
N THR A 93 -4.05 -7.07 -22.62
CA THR A 93 -3.80 -8.10 -23.62
C THR A 93 -4.75 -9.28 -23.46
N LEU A 94 -4.95 -9.76 -22.22
CA LEU A 94 -5.90 -10.83 -21.94
C LEU A 94 -7.34 -10.43 -22.32
N ARG A 95 -7.72 -9.18 -22.06
CA ARG A 95 -9.06 -8.68 -22.41
C ARG A 95 -9.26 -8.63 -23.92
N GLY A 96 -8.35 -8.03 -24.68
CA GLY A 96 -8.57 -7.80 -26.12
C GLY A 96 -9.95 -7.18 -26.39
N ASP A 97 -10.73 -7.83 -27.26
CA ASP A 97 -12.11 -7.42 -27.61
C ASP A 97 -13.19 -8.09 -26.73
N GLU A 98 -12.80 -8.84 -25.69
CA GLU A 98 -13.74 -9.53 -24.80
C GLU A 98 -14.58 -8.53 -24.00
N THR A 99 -15.88 -8.80 -23.99
CA THR A 99 -16.88 -7.94 -23.33
C THR A 99 -17.42 -8.57 -22.06
N SER A 100 -17.29 -9.89 -21.90
CA SER A 100 -17.64 -10.61 -20.70
C SER A 100 -16.55 -10.51 -19.61
N PRO A 101 -16.90 -10.70 -18.32
CA PRO A 101 -15.91 -10.74 -17.25
C PRO A 101 -14.87 -11.84 -17.48
N LEU A 102 -13.59 -11.50 -17.30
CA LEU A 102 -12.49 -12.44 -17.42
C LEU A 102 -12.51 -13.48 -16.31
N ASP A 103 -12.11 -14.71 -16.63
CA ASP A 103 -11.99 -15.76 -15.62
C ASP A 103 -10.90 -15.43 -14.57
N LEU A 104 -11.23 -15.58 -13.29
CA LEU A 104 -10.34 -15.22 -12.17
C LEU A 104 -9.07 -16.06 -12.12
N VAL A 105 -9.12 -17.32 -12.59
CA VAL A 105 -7.94 -18.18 -12.65
C VAL A 105 -7.04 -17.70 -13.80
N GLN A 106 -7.60 -17.38 -14.95
CA GLN A 106 -6.84 -16.81 -16.08
C GLN A 106 -6.20 -15.47 -15.73
N ILE A 107 -6.91 -14.58 -15.02
CA ILE A 107 -6.36 -13.33 -14.48
C ILE A 107 -5.11 -13.63 -13.65
N SER A 108 -5.20 -14.61 -12.74
CA SER A 108 -4.10 -14.97 -11.85
C SER A 108 -2.88 -15.48 -12.65
N GLU A 109 -3.11 -16.37 -13.63
CA GLU A 109 -2.03 -16.97 -14.42
C GLU A 109 -1.32 -15.98 -15.34
N VAL A 110 -2.07 -15.09 -16.02
CA VAL A 110 -1.50 -14.11 -16.94
C VAL A 110 -0.72 -13.03 -16.19
N VAL A 111 -1.27 -12.50 -15.09
CA VAL A 111 -0.56 -11.53 -14.26
C VAL A 111 0.71 -12.16 -13.66
N LYS A 112 0.64 -13.40 -13.19
CA LYS A 112 1.80 -14.13 -12.65
C LYS A 112 2.91 -14.25 -13.70
N THR A 113 2.54 -14.65 -14.91
CA THR A 113 3.48 -14.80 -16.03
C THR A 113 4.17 -13.48 -16.37
N ALA A 114 3.38 -12.41 -16.55
CA ALA A 114 3.93 -11.08 -16.86
C ALA A 114 4.84 -10.55 -15.76
N VAL A 115 4.47 -10.74 -14.49
CA VAL A 115 5.30 -10.32 -13.35
C VAL A 115 6.61 -11.12 -13.30
N ILE A 116 6.59 -12.44 -13.53
CA ILE A 116 7.80 -13.26 -13.59
C ILE A 116 8.73 -12.78 -14.71
N GLU A 117 8.20 -12.54 -15.90
CA GLU A 117 8.98 -12.10 -17.05
C GLU A 117 9.75 -10.80 -16.78
N GLN A 118 9.13 -9.85 -16.07
CA GLN A 118 9.75 -8.56 -15.74
C GLN A 118 10.65 -8.64 -14.50
N ALA A 119 10.25 -9.40 -13.48
CA ALA A 119 10.97 -9.46 -12.20
C ALA A 119 12.17 -10.41 -12.22
N LYS A 120 12.12 -11.50 -13.00
CA LYS A 120 13.19 -12.51 -13.01
C LYS A 120 14.56 -11.95 -13.38
N PRO A 121 14.73 -11.13 -14.44
CA PRO A 121 16.02 -10.53 -14.76
C PRO A 121 16.58 -9.66 -13.62
N VAL A 122 15.71 -8.96 -12.89
CA VAL A 122 16.08 -8.15 -11.73
C VAL A 122 16.56 -9.03 -10.59
N VAL A 123 15.84 -10.12 -10.30
CA VAL A 123 16.21 -11.11 -9.29
C VAL A 123 17.55 -11.76 -9.61
N ASP A 124 17.74 -12.23 -10.84
CA ASP A 124 18.98 -12.89 -11.27
C ASP A 124 20.18 -11.94 -11.09
N ARG A 125 20.02 -10.67 -11.46
CA ARG A 125 21.06 -9.66 -11.29
C ARG A 125 21.32 -9.32 -9.82
N ALA A 126 20.28 -9.25 -8.99
CA ALA A 126 20.43 -8.97 -7.56
C ALA A 126 21.14 -10.13 -6.82
N GLN A 127 20.86 -11.38 -7.20
CA GLN A 127 21.54 -12.56 -6.68
C GLN A 127 23.02 -12.61 -7.03
N GLU A 128 23.42 -12.02 -8.16
CA GLU A 128 24.82 -11.87 -8.55
C GLU A 128 25.50 -10.72 -7.80
N ILE A 129 24.87 -9.54 -7.75
CA ILE A 129 25.46 -8.32 -7.19
C ILE A 129 25.56 -8.40 -5.66
N ALA A 130 24.53 -8.88 -4.96
CA ALA A 130 24.50 -8.81 -3.50
C ALA A 130 25.73 -9.52 -2.86
N PRO A 131 26.06 -10.79 -3.21
CA PRO A 131 27.25 -11.45 -2.67
C PRO A 131 28.56 -10.78 -3.07
N ALA A 132 28.65 -10.21 -4.28
CA ALA A 132 29.83 -9.48 -4.73
C ALA A 132 30.15 -8.25 -3.88
N HIS A 133 29.15 -7.72 -3.18
CA HIS A 133 29.27 -6.62 -2.22
C HIS A 133 29.18 -7.07 -0.75
N GLY A 134 29.22 -8.38 -0.47
CA GLY A 134 29.13 -8.91 0.89
C GLY A 134 27.72 -8.80 1.51
N LEU A 135 26.69 -8.63 0.69
CA LEU A 135 25.29 -8.53 1.10
C LEU A 135 24.54 -9.84 0.84
N ILE A 136 23.46 -10.06 1.59
CA ILE A 136 22.46 -11.10 1.28
C ILE A 136 21.37 -10.51 0.41
N PHE A 137 20.95 -11.19 -0.66
CA PHE A 137 19.74 -10.80 -1.37
C PHE A 137 18.51 -11.18 -0.52
N GLY A 138 17.84 -10.18 0.04
CA GLY A 138 16.68 -10.30 0.92
C GLY A 138 15.36 -10.54 0.19
N GLY A 139 15.35 -10.43 -1.14
CA GLY A 139 14.20 -10.72 -1.98
C GLY A 139 13.67 -9.51 -2.74
N ILE A 140 12.56 -9.74 -3.44
CA ILE A 140 11.85 -8.74 -4.24
C ILE A 140 10.40 -8.63 -3.76
N ASP A 141 9.93 -7.42 -3.50
CA ASP A 141 8.52 -7.14 -3.23
C ASP A 141 7.82 -6.82 -4.55
N LEU A 142 6.87 -7.69 -4.92
CA LEU A 142 6.16 -7.66 -6.20
C LEU A 142 4.85 -6.85 -6.15
N SER A 143 4.61 -6.15 -5.04
CA SER A 143 3.42 -5.30 -4.90
C SER A 143 3.40 -4.23 -6.01
N PRO A 144 2.36 -4.15 -6.85
CA PRO A 144 2.30 -3.19 -7.95
C PRO A 144 1.96 -1.81 -7.39
N ALA A 145 2.98 -1.08 -6.94
CA ALA A 145 2.83 0.30 -6.49
C ALA A 145 2.38 1.20 -7.66
N PRO A 146 1.21 1.87 -7.57
CA PRO A 146 0.75 2.80 -8.57
C PRO A 146 1.38 4.19 -8.39
N LEU A 147 1.34 5.01 -9.44
CA LEU A 147 1.76 6.42 -9.37
C LEU A 147 1.02 7.27 -10.40
N GLY A 148 0.19 8.19 -9.92
CA GLY A 148 -0.56 9.11 -10.78
C GLY A 148 -1.54 8.36 -11.67
N GLU A 149 -1.40 8.51 -12.99
CA GLU A 149 -2.25 7.84 -13.99
C GLU A 149 -1.83 6.38 -14.27
N GLU A 150 -0.67 5.93 -13.77
CA GLU A 150 -0.33 4.51 -13.78
C GLU A 150 -1.06 3.80 -12.64
N SER A 151 -2.32 3.45 -12.92
CA SER A 151 -3.30 2.99 -11.93
C SER A 151 -3.44 1.48 -11.89
N ILE A 152 -3.46 0.92 -10.67
CA ILE A 152 -3.84 -0.47 -10.46
C ILE A 152 -5.35 -0.66 -10.52
N VAL A 153 -6.13 0.38 -10.18
CA VAL A 153 -7.59 0.38 -10.29
C VAL A 153 -8.02 0.26 -11.74
N ASP A 154 -7.40 0.99 -12.67
CA ASP A 154 -7.69 0.84 -14.10
C ASP A 154 -7.41 -0.60 -14.57
N ALA A 155 -6.33 -1.21 -14.09
CA ALA A 155 -6.01 -2.62 -14.37
C ALA A 155 -7.09 -3.58 -13.85
N MET A 156 -7.59 -3.36 -12.62
CA MET A 156 -8.67 -4.18 -12.05
C MET A 156 -9.97 -4.06 -12.84
N GLU A 157 -10.32 -2.87 -13.32
CA GLU A 157 -11.54 -2.65 -14.09
C GLU A 157 -11.47 -3.27 -15.50
N LEU A 158 -10.26 -3.49 -16.02
CA LEU A 158 -10.07 -4.30 -17.23
C LEU A 158 -10.53 -5.75 -17.04
N CYS A 159 -10.65 -6.27 -15.82
CA CYS A 159 -11.17 -7.63 -15.61
C CYS A 159 -12.66 -7.80 -15.95
N GLY A 160 -13.42 -6.70 -16.16
CA GLY A 160 -14.81 -6.75 -16.60
C GLY A 160 -15.85 -6.95 -15.47
N TYR A 161 -15.45 -6.87 -14.20
CA TYR A 161 -16.34 -7.00 -13.04
C TYR A 161 -17.03 -5.68 -12.61
N GLY A 162 -16.88 -4.62 -13.41
CA GLY A 162 -17.40 -3.29 -13.09
C GLY A 162 -16.37 -2.41 -12.39
N SER A 163 -16.83 -1.27 -11.87
CA SER A 163 -15.95 -0.30 -11.20
C SER A 163 -15.43 -0.80 -9.86
N VAL A 164 -14.18 -0.50 -9.54
CA VAL A 164 -13.63 -0.81 -8.21
C VAL A 164 -14.50 -0.15 -7.15
N GLY A 165 -14.95 -0.96 -6.19
CA GLY A 165 -15.95 -0.59 -5.17
C GLY A 165 -17.27 -1.36 -5.28
N THR A 166 -17.59 -1.94 -6.44
CA THR A 166 -18.80 -2.74 -6.64
C THR A 166 -18.58 -4.23 -6.31
N PRO A 167 -19.65 -5.06 -6.19
CA PRO A 167 -19.52 -6.50 -6.06
C PRO A 167 -18.61 -7.10 -7.16
N GLY A 168 -17.74 -8.04 -6.78
CA GLY A 168 -16.70 -8.59 -7.66
C GLY A 168 -15.30 -8.02 -7.41
N THR A 169 -15.19 -6.77 -6.92
CA THR A 169 -13.89 -6.11 -6.64
C THR A 169 -12.98 -6.97 -5.74
N LEU A 170 -13.52 -7.54 -4.67
CA LEU A 170 -12.75 -8.38 -3.74
C LEU A 170 -12.18 -9.64 -4.43
N ALA A 171 -12.95 -10.24 -5.34
CA ALA A 171 -12.54 -11.45 -6.06
C ALA A 171 -11.40 -11.14 -7.05
N VAL A 172 -11.50 -10.03 -7.78
CA VAL A 172 -10.44 -9.55 -8.68
C VAL A 172 -9.17 -9.21 -7.89
N ALA A 173 -9.30 -8.49 -6.77
CA ALA A 173 -8.18 -8.16 -5.90
C ALA A 173 -7.46 -9.42 -5.36
N ALA A 174 -8.24 -10.45 -5.00
CA ALA A 174 -7.70 -11.74 -4.56
C ALA A 174 -6.98 -12.49 -5.69
N ALA A 175 -7.53 -12.50 -6.91
CA ALA A 175 -6.91 -13.13 -8.08
C ALA A 175 -5.55 -12.49 -8.41
N ILE A 176 -5.51 -11.16 -8.50
CA ILE A 176 -4.26 -10.43 -8.75
C ILE A 176 -3.26 -10.67 -7.60
N THR A 177 -3.69 -10.57 -6.34
CA THR A 177 -2.77 -10.83 -5.22
C THR A 177 -2.25 -12.27 -5.19
N SER A 178 -3.08 -13.24 -5.57
CA SER A 178 -2.65 -14.63 -5.74
C SER A 178 -1.53 -14.75 -6.77
N ALA A 179 -1.63 -14.05 -7.90
CA ALA A 179 -0.59 -14.02 -8.91
C ALA A 179 0.75 -13.51 -8.36
N LEU A 180 0.72 -12.41 -7.60
CA LEU A 180 1.91 -11.77 -7.02
C LEU A 180 2.61 -12.67 -5.99
N LYS A 181 1.84 -13.44 -5.21
CA LYS A 181 2.38 -14.33 -4.17
C LYS A 181 2.92 -15.66 -4.70
N ASN A 182 2.42 -16.11 -5.85
CA ASN A 182 2.70 -17.46 -6.36
C ASN A 182 3.68 -17.47 -7.55
N THR A 183 4.60 -16.51 -7.61
CA THR A 183 5.60 -16.42 -8.70
C THR A 183 6.76 -17.41 -8.56
N GLY A 184 7.02 -17.92 -7.34
CA GLY A 184 8.19 -18.75 -7.04
C GLY A 184 9.51 -17.96 -6.96
N LEU A 185 9.49 -16.64 -7.19
CA LEU A 185 10.63 -15.76 -6.96
C LEU A 185 10.85 -15.55 -5.45
N PRO A 186 12.09 -15.25 -5.00
CA PRO A 186 12.36 -14.95 -3.60
C PRO A 186 11.66 -13.64 -3.18
N GLY A 187 10.48 -13.76 -2.60
CA GLY A 187 9.63 -12.63 -2.19
C GLY A 187 10.06 -11.99 -0.86
N CYS A 188 9.77 -10.71 -0.69
CA CYS A 188 9.90 -9.99 0.59
C CYS A 188 8.77 -8.95 0.76
N GLY A 189 8.63 -8.37 1.95
CA GLY A 189 7.66 -7.30 2.20
C GLY A 189 6.20 -7.75 2.08
N TYR A 190 5.41 -7.01 1.30
CA TYR A 190 3.96 -7.20 1.16
C TYR A 190 3.58 -8.25 0.12
N CYS A 191 4.21 -8.23 -1.06
CA CYS A 191 3.87 -9.02 -2.25
C CYS A 191 2.35 -9.10 -2.50
N GLY A 192 1.66 -7.96 -2.50
CA GLY A 192 0.22 -7.90 -2.69
C GLY A 192 -0.26 -6.57 -3.24
N LEU A 193 -1.52 -6.53 -3.66
CA LEU A 193 -2.11 -5.34 -4.26
C LEU A 193 -1.98 -4.11 -3.34
N MET A 194 -1.58 -2.96 -3.88
CA MET A 194 -1.54 -1.70 -3.14
C MET A 194 -2.71 -0.82 -3.57
N LEU A 195 -3.47 -0.27 -2.61
CA LEU A 195 -4.59 0.64 -2.92
C LEU A 195 -4.40 1.99 -2.21
N PRO A 196 -3.37 2.78 -2.58
CA PRO A 196 -3.10 4.08 -2.00
C PRO A 196 -4.01 5.18 -2.59
N VAL A 197 -4.95 5.69 -1.79
CA VAL A 197 -6.00 6.59 -2.28
C VAL A 197 -5.46 7.89 -2.87
N LEU A 198 -4.39 8.45 -2.27
CA LEU A 198 -3.78 9.67 -2.77
C LEU A 198 -2.65 9.40 -3.78
N GLU A 199 -2.27 8.18 -4.12
CA GLU A 199 -1.20 7.94 -5.12
C GLU A 199 -1.73 7.39 -6.45
N ASP A 200 -2.89 6.72 -6.43
CA ASP A 200 -3.57 6.21 -7.63
C ASP A 200 -4.72 7.14 -8.04
N ALA A 201 -4.59 7.81 -9.19
CA ALA A 201 -5.58 8.78 -9.66
C ALA A 201 -6.96 8.14 -9.91
N ALA A 202 -7.02 6.90 -10.38
CA ALA A 202 -8.30 6.22 -10.60
C ALA A 202 -8.95 5.80 -9.28
N LEU A 203 -8.16 5.34 -8.31
CA LEU A 203 -8.66 5.08 -6.96
C LEU A 203 -9.20 6.35 -6.32
N GLY A 204 -8.47 7.47 -6.46
CA GLY A 204 -8.92 8.79 -6.01
C GLY A 204 -10.25 9.20 -6.64
N ARG A 205 -10.49 8.91 -7.93
CA ARG A 205 -11.78 9.12 -8.60
C ARG A 205 -12.90 8.22 -8.05
N ARG A 206 -12.61 6.94 -7.75
CA ARG A 206 -13.59 6.01 -7.16
C ARG A 206 -13.96 6.38 -5.72
N TRP A 207 -12.98 6.87 -4.96
CA TRP A 207 -13.19 7.46 -3.65
C TRP A 207 -14.10 8.69 -3.71
N GLU A 208 -13.78 9.67 -4.57
CA GLU A 208 -14.58 10.89 -4.76
C GLU A 208 -16.02 10.57 -5.22
N ALA A 209 -16.19 9.57 -6.07
CA ALA A 209 -17.50 9.12 -6.52
C ALA A 209 -18.27 8.26 -5.50
N GLY A 210 -17.70 7.99 -4.31
CA GLY A 210 -18.35 7.23 -3.24
C GLY A 210 -18.44 5.72 -3.48
N TYR A 211 -17.71 5.18 -4.46
CA TYR A 211 -17.63 3.74 -4.71
C TYR A 211 -16.79 3.02 -3.65
N VAL A 212 -15.81 3.72 -3.10
CA VAL A 212 -14.83 3.20 -2.13
C VAL A 212 -14.80 4.10 -0.90
N ASN A 213 -14.80 3.49 0.28
CA ASN A 213 -14.56 4.15 1.56
C ASN A 213 -13.51 3.39 2.41
N ALA A 214 -13.16 3.95 3.56
CA ALA A 214 -12.15 3.39 4.46
C ALA A 214 -12.45 1.92 4.87
N HIS A 215 -13.72 1.58 5.13
CA HIS A 215 -14.10 0.23 5.53
C HIS A 215 -14.05 -0.77 4.37
N GLN A 216 -14.36 -0.34 3.13
CA GLN A 216 -14.16 -1.17 1.95
C GLN A 216 -12.67 -1.41 1.67
N LEU A 217 -11.82 -0.38 1.82
CA LEU A 217 -10.36 -0.56 1.70
C LEU A 217 -9.82 -1.49 2.78
N LEU A 218 -10.34 -1.40 4.01
CA LEU A 218 -10.01 -2.34 5.08
C LEU A 218 -10.48 -3.76 4.74
N LEU A 219 -11.67 -3.94 4.16
CA LEU A 219 -12.14 -5.23 3.66
C LEU A 219 -11.21 -5.78 2.57
N TYR A 220 -10.84 -4.96 1.58
CA TYR A 220 -9.91 -5.37 0.52
C TYR A 220 -8.53 -5.70 1.08
N SER A 221 -8.11 -5.02 2.14
CA SER A 221 -6.87 -5.33 2.87
C SER A 221 -6.85 -6.76 3.42
N ALA A 222 -7.98 -7.47 3.53
CA ALA A 222 -7.99 -8.89 3.85
C ALA A 222 -7.29 -9.73 2.77
N VAL A 223 -7.42 -9.35 1.50
CA VAL A 223 -6.86 -10.07 0.34
C VAL A 223 -5.73 -9.34 -0.38
N CYS A 224 -5.48 -8.05 -0.07
CA CYS A 224 -4.45 -7.19 -0.69
C CYS A 224 -3.11 -7.16 0.09
N GLY A 225 -2.18 -6.27 -0.28
CA GLY A 225 -0.82 -6.16 0.29
C GLY A 225 -0.67 -5.17 1.45
N THR A 226 -1.08 -3.90 1.30
CA THR A 226 -0.55 -2.82 2.15
C THR A 226 -1.40 -2.37 3.34
N GLY A 227 -2.72 -2.56 3.34
CA GLY A 227 -3.60 -2.02 4.39
C GLY A 227 -4.28 -0.70 3.98
N LEU A 228 -4.41 0.24 4.92
CA LEU A 228 -4.99 1.56 4.65
C LEU A 228 -3.89 2.55 4.26
N ASP A 229 -3.71 2.73 2.96
CA ASP A 229 -2.58 3.50 2.42
C ASP A 229 -3.00 4.84 1.83
N THR A 230 -2.18 5.86 2.10
CA THR A 230 -2.43 7.29 1.83
C THR A 230 -3.89 7.72 1.92
N LEU A 231 -4.57 7.33 3.00
CA LEU A 231 -6.01 7.55 3.16
C LEU A 231 -6.28 9.00 3.61
N PRO A 232 -6.94 9.86 2.80
CA PRO A 232 -7.25 11.22 3.22
C PRO A 232 -8.37 11.23 4.25
N LEU A 233 -8.11 11.83 5.41
CA LEU A 233 -9.05 11.98 6.52
C LEU A 233 -9.31 13.45 6.80
N SER A 234 -10.48 13.74 7.37
CA SER A 234 -10.81 15.08 7.87
C SER A 234 -9.70 15.64 8.77
N GLY A 235 -9.34 16.91 8.59
CA GLY A 235 -8.33 17.58 9.40
C GLY A 235 -8.69 17.69 10.88
N ASP A 236 -9.99 17.68 11.18
CA ASP A 236 -10.56 17.70 12.54
C ASP A 236 -10.82 16.31 13.13
N VAL A 237 -10.48 15.22 12.42
CA VAL A 237 -10.57 13.84 12.96
C VAL A 237 -9.84 13.73 14.29
N SER A 238 -10.44 13.10 15.30
CA SER A 238 -9.81 12.96 16.61
C SER A 238 -8.63 12.00 16.57
N ALA A 239 -7.69 12.13 17.51
CA ALA A 239 -6.59 11.17 17.62
C ALA A 239 -7.11 9.78 18.02
N GLU A 240 -8.21 9.73 18.76
CA GLU A 240 -8.90 8.53 19.19
C GLU A 240 -9.51 7.77 18.00
N GLU A 241 -10.21 8.46 17.08
CA GLU A 241 -10.74 7.84 15.86
C GLU A 241 -9.63 7.30 14.95
N VAL A 242 -8.55 8.08 14.77
CA VAL A 242 -7.37 7.60 14.04
C VAL A 242 -6.80 6.35 14.72
N ALA A 243 -6.66 6.35 16.05
CA ALA A 243 -6.17 5.21 16.81
C ALA A 243 -7.05 3.97 16.63
N HIS A 244 -8.38 4.11 16.60
CA HIS A 244 -9.30 2.99 16.34
C HIS A 244 -9.10 2.40 14.94
N LEU A 245 -8.92 3.24 13.91
CA LEU A 245 -8.58 2.74 12.56
C LEU A 245 -7.24 1.99 12.56
N LEU A 246 -6.24 2.46 13.31
CA LEU A 246 -4.97 1.75 13.44
C LEU A 246 -5.15 0.38 14.11
N LEU A 247 -6.03 0.28 15.12
CA LEU A 247 -6.35 -0.98 15.79
C LEU A 247 -7.10 -1.95 14.88
N ASP A 248 -8.00 -1.46 14.03
CA ASP A 248 -8.73 -2.28 13.05
C ASP A 248 -7.75 -2.91 12.05
N VAL A 249 -6.83 -2.11 11.50
CA VAL A 249 -5.78 -2.59 10.59
C VAL A 249 -4.87 -3.61 11.29
N ALA A 250 -4.41 -3.30 12.50
CA ALA A 250 -3.53 -4.18 13.26
C ALA A 250 -4.20 -5.51 13.65
N THR A 251 -5.49 -5.46 14.00
CA THR A 251 -6.29 -6.65 14.29
C THR A 251 -6.44 -7.52 13.05
N LEU A 252 -6.78 -6.93 11.91
CA LEU A 252 -6.91 -7.66 10.65
C LEU A 252 -5.58 -8.34 10.26
N ALA A 253 -4.45 -7.64 10.41
CA ALA A 253 -3.12 -8.17 10.14
C ALA A 253 -2.81 -9.42 10.97
N LEU A 254 -3.07 -9.36 12.29
CA LEU A 254 -2.86 -10.49 13.20
C LEU A 254 -3.80 -11.66 12.88
N ARG A 255 -5.08 -11.38 12.62
CA ARG A 255 -6.07 -12.42 12.33
C ARG A 255 -5.77 -13.19 11.05
N LEU A 256 -5.14 -12.54 10.09
CA LEU A 256 -4.78 -13.12 8.79
C LEU A 256 -3.30 -13.53 8.70
N ASN A 257 -2.52 -13.33 9.76
CA ASN A 257 -1.08 -13.58 9.77
C ASN A 257 -0.37 -12.95 8.56
N LYS A 258 -0.63 -11.67 8.31
CA LYS A 258 -0.13 -10.96 7.11
C LYS A 258 0.39 -9.57 7.45
N PRO A 259 1.37 -9.05 6.69
CA PRO A 259 1.82 -7.68 6.83
C PRO A 259 0.69 -6.73 6.40
N LEU A 260 0.39 -5.72 7.23
CA LEU A 260 -0.41 -4.56 6.86
C LEU A 260 0.21 -3.30 7.49
N SER A 261 -0.08 -2.17 6.88
CA SER A 261 0.31 -0.84 7.33
C SER A 261 -0.89 0.10 7.30
N ALA A 262 -0.78 1.19 8.04
CA ALA A 262 -1.68 2.31 7.91
C ALA A 262 -0.88 3.61 7.77
N ARG A 263 -1.12 4.30 6.66
CA ARG A 263 -0.60 5.62 6.36
C ARG A 263 -1.79 6.55 6.12
N LEU A 264 -2.22 7.18 7.21
CA LEU A 264 -3.42 8.00 7.25
C LEU A 264 -3.05 9.48 7.12
N PHE A 265 -3.84 10.23 6.38
CA PHE A 265 -3.60 11.63 6.03
C PHE A 265 -4.71 12.55 6.55
N PRO A 266 -4.73 12.90 7.85
CA PRO A 266 -5.53 14.04 8.31
C PRO A 266 -5.11 15.30 7.55
N VAL A 267 -6.01 15.89 6.76
CA VAL A 267 -5.67 17.01 5.86
C VAL A 267 -5.92 18.36 6.57
N PRO A 268 -4.88 19.17 6.85
CA PRO A 268 -5.02 20.37 7.67
C PRO A 268 -6.01 21.39 7.09
N GLY A 269 -6.92 21.88 7.93
CA GLY A 269 -7.90 22.90 7.55
C GLY A 269 -8.98 22.42 6.57
N LYS A 270 -9.05 21.12 6.29
CA LYS A 270 -10.07 20.51 5.41
C LYS A 270 -11.02 19.63 6.23
N ARG A 271 -12.27 19.55 5.77
CA ARG A 271 -13.31 18.67 6.31
C ARG A 271 -13.69 17.60 5.29
N SER A 272 -14.39 16.57 5.75
CA SER A 272 -15.00 15.56 4.87
C SER A 272 -15.78 16.25 3.72
N GLY A 273 -15.54 15.81 2.49
CA GLY A 273 -16.09 16.39 1.27
C GLY A 273 -15.28 17.56 0.67
N ASP A 274 -14.32 18.14 1.39
CA ASP A 274 -13.45 19.17 0.81
C ASP A 274 -12.42 18.55 -0.14
N ARG A 275 -12.08 19.25 -1.22
CA ARG A 275 -11.00 18.83 -2.12
C ARG A 275 -9.63 19.11 -1.52
N THR A 276 -8.75 18.11 -1.60
CA THR A 276 -7.33 18.23 -1.31
C THR A 276 -6.62 19.10 -2.36
N SER A 277 -5.49 19.68 -1.98
CA SER A 277 -4.71 20.57 -2.83
C SER A 277 -3.20 20.38 -2.61
N PHE A 278 -2.78 19.12 -2.56
CA PHE A 278 -1.38 18.73 -2.46
C PHE A 278 -0.59 19.18 -3.68
N THR A 279 0.62 19.66 -3.44
CA THR A 279 1.57 20.10 -4.48
C THR A 279 2.65 19.05 -4.79
N SER A 280 2.72 17.99 -3.98
CA SER A 280 3.66 16.88 -4.19
C SER A 280 3.40 16.16 -5.53
N PRO A 281 4.44 15.84 -6.32
CA PRO A 281 4.28 15.06 -7.55
C PRO A 281 3.91 13.60 -7.29
N TYR A 282 4.04 13.14 -6.03
CA TYR A 282 3.69 11.78 -5.63
C TYR A 282 2.24 11.65 -5.16
N LEU A 283 1.53 12.77 -4.97
CA LEU A 283 0.15 12.77 -4.49
C LEU A 283 -0.80 13.31 -5.56
N THR A 284 -1.90 12.63 -5.74
CA THR A 284 -3.07 13.02 -6.51
C THR A 284 -4.10 13.66 -5.58
N ASN A 285 -4.92 14.56 -6.14
CA ASN A 285 -5.91 15.29 -5.37
C ASN A 285 -7.30 14.68 -5.54
N THR A 286 -7.90 14.27 -4.42
CA THR A 286 -9.28 13.77 -4.29
C THR A 286 -10.01 14.47 -3.12
N LEU A 287 -11.21 14.02 -2.77
CA LEU A 287 -11.96 14.49 -1.62
C LEU A 287 -11.40 13.93 -0.31
N VAL A 288 -11.50 14.73 0.75
CA VAL A 288 -11.27 14.27 2.11
C VAL A 288 -12.42 13.39 2.56
N GLY A 289 -12.11 12.23 3.17
CA GLY A 289 -13.09 11.31 3.74
C GLY A 289 -13.79 11.84 4.98
#